data_AF-A0A9E1JM83-F1
#
_entry.id   AF-A0A9E1JM83-F1
#
_cell.length_a   1.000
_cell.length_b   1.000
_cell.length_c   1.000
_cell.angle_alpha   90.00
_cell.angle_beta   90.00
_cell.angle_gamma   90.00
#
_symmetry.space_group_name_H-M   'P 1'
#
loop_
_entity.id
_entity.type
_entity.pdbx_description
1 polymer ?
#
loop_
_entity_poly.entity_id
_entity_poly.type
_entity_poly.pdbx_seq_one_letter_code
_entity_poly.pdbx_strand_id
1 'polypeptide(L)'
;MTASVTFDYTADNIVNAWYVKDGSTVEPQSLGVNAGDWWLKDSFTISLTAGSSYDVIWQASDLNTSPTDVAGFLASISSADPISGNLLSSVSWSVTTDTTWQTAAWVSATSSGKNDGSAHPWGGHIHVQDATGTTYIDGIDQAAEWIWTSDRKSDNNVFIKTTFAVNSVPVPAAFWLLGSGLVGLVGFRRKRKSS
;
A
#
# COMPACT_ATOMS: atom_id res chain seq x y z
N MET A 1 11.27 -7.28 -15.03
CA MET A 1 9.98 -6.58 -15.16
C MET A 1 9.76 -5.81 -13.87
N THR A 2 9.33 -4.57 -13.97
CA THR A 2 8.97 -3.75 -12.80
C THR A 2 7.46 -3.57 -12.78
N ALA A 3 6.85 -3.70 -11.61
CA ALA A 3 5.48 -3.29 -11.34
C ALA A 3 5.52 -1.94 -10.59
N SER A 4 4.45 -1.15 -10.70
CA SER A 4 4.29 0.06 -9.90
C SER A 4 3.08 -0.10 -9.00
N VAL A 5 3.23 0.28 -7.74
CA VAL A 5 2.16 0.31 -6.75
C VAL A 5 2.03 1.75 -6.27
N THR A 6 0.81 2.29 -6.33
CA THR A 6 0.50 3.62 -5.82
C THR A 6 -0.43 3.49 -4.62
N PHE A 7 -0.02 4.12 -3.52
CA PHE A 7 -0.77 4.28 -2.30
C PHE A 7 -1.41 5.65 -2.32
N ASP A 8 -2.74 5.70 -2.31
CA ASP A 8 -3.49 6.91 -2.03
C ASP A 8 -3.85 6.89 -0.56
N TYR A 9 -3.29 7.81 0.22
CA TYR A 9 -3.36 7.76 1.67
C TYR A 9 -3.67 9.11 2.28
N THR A 10 -4.07 9.07 3.53
CA THR A 10 -4.10 10.21 4.42
C THR A 10 -3.72 9.72 5.83
N ALA A 11 -3.27 10.63 6.67
CA ALA A 11 -3.06 10.31 8.07
C ALA A 11 -3.10 11.57 8.91
N ASP A 12 -3.20 11.36 10.22
CA ASP A 12 -3.08 12.43 11.18
C ASP A 12 -1.61 12.83 11.39
N ASN A 13 -1.38 14.14 11.29
CA ASN A 13 -0.18 14.87 11.66
C ASN A 13 1.15 14.56 10.94
N ILE A 14 1.81 13.45 11.26
CA ILE A 14 3.09 13.10 10.64
C ILE A 14 2.99 11.73 9.99
N VAL A 15 3.42 11.67 8.72
CA VAL A 15 3.59 10.41 8.00
C VAL A 15 5.03 10.27 7.51
N ASN A 16 5.69 9.20 7.94
CA ASN A 16 6.93 8.74 7.32
C ASN A 16 6.69 7.40 6.65
N ALA A 17 7.44 7.09 5.59
CA ALA A 17 7.39 5.77 4.98
C ALA A 17 8.79 5.17 4.78
N TRP A 18 8.84 3.85 4.85
CA TRP A 18 9.99 3.00 4.57
C TRP A 18 9.53 1.88 3.64
N TYR A 19 10.37 1.48 2.69
CA TYR A 19 10.16 0.27 1.90
C TYR A 19 11.35 -0.68 2.06
N VAL A 20 11.11 -1.86 2.61
CA VAL A 20 12.10 -2.95 2.79
C VAL A 20 12.00 -3.87 1.60
N LYS A 21 13.11 -4.07 0.87
CA LYS A 21 13.20 -5.07 -0.19
C LYS A 21 13.97 -6.29 0.32
N ASP A 22 13.36 -7.47 0.28
CA ASP A 22 14.01 -8.75 0.59
C ASP A 22 14.76 -8.75 1.95
N GLY A 23 14.24 -8.03 2.94
CA GLY A 23 14.84 -7.91 4.28
C GLY A 23 16.06 -6.98 4.39
N SER A 24 16.45 -6.26 3.34
CA SER A 24 17.58 -5.32 3.38
C SER A 24 17.22 -4.02 4.12
N THR A 25 18.18 -3.43 4.82
CA THR A 25 18.03 -2.16 5.54
C THR A 25 17.58 -1.03 4.62
N VAL A 26 16.68 -0.19 5.12
CA VAL A 26 15.93 0.80 4.36
C VAL A 26 16.40 2.21 4.65
N GLU A 27 16.56 3.02 3.61
CA GLU A 27 16.63 4.47 3.76
C GLU A 27 15.21 5.04 3.92
N PRO A 28 14.92 5.78 5.00
CA PRO A 28 13.63 6.45 5.18
C PRO A 28 13.32 7.32 3.98
N GLN A 29 12.09 7.20 3.45
CA GLN A 29 11.56 8.16 2.53
C GLN A 29 10.61 9.07 3.30
N SER A 30 11.08 10.26 3.67
CA SER A 30 10.21 11.26 4.25
C SER A 30 9.16 11.65 3.20
N LEU A 31 7.89 11.46 3.53
CA LEU A 31 6.76 11.88 2.70
C LEU A 31 6.31 13.31 3.02
N GLY A 32 7.04 14.00 3.90
CA GLY A 32 6.71 15.34 4.37
C GLY A 32 5.94 15.34 5.69
N VAL A 33 5.46 16.52 6.08
CA VAL A 33 4.62 16.73 7.25
C VAL A 33 3.22 17.02 6.75
N ASN A 34 2.26 16.18 7.10
CA ASN A 34 0.84 16.31 6.73
C ASN A 34 0.04 16.82 7.95
N ALA A 35 0.54 17.86 8.60
CA ALA A 35 0.05 18.35 9.89
C ALA A 35 -1.41 18.82 9.78
N GLY A 36 -2.33 18.11 10.43
CA GLY A 36 -3.78 18.39 10.35
C GLY A 36 -4.46 17.95 9.05
N ASP A 37 -3.76 17.30 8.14
CA ASP A 37 -4.27 17.01 6.79
C ASP A 37 -4.77 15.56 6.63
N TRP A 38 -5.37 15.00 7.70
CA TRP A 38 -6.13 13.74 7.66
C TRP A 38 -7.41 13.82 6.80
N TRP A 39 -7.58 14.96 6.11
CA TRP A 39 -8.61 15.26 5.13
C TRP A 39 -8.08 15.42 3.70
N LEU A 40 -6.76 15.56 3.52
CA LEU A 40 -6.15 15.62 2.19
C LEU A 40 -5.61 14.24 1.84
N LYS A 41 -5.92 13.82 0.61
CA LYS A 41 -5.27 12.70 -0.02
C LYS A 41 -3.86 13.11 -0.44
N ASP A 42 -2.90 12.28 -0.10
CA ASP A 42 -1.58 12.26 -0.72
C ASP A 42 -1.35 10.92 -1.44
N SER A 43 -0.32 10.87 -2.29
CA SER A 43 -0.02 9.70 -3.10
C SER A 43 1.47 9.35 -3.05
N PHE A 44 1.76 8.08 -2.77
CA PHE A 44 3.12 7.54 -2.78
C PHE A 44 3.21 6.40 -3.79
N THR A 45 4.18 6.47 -4.71
CA THR A 45 4.38 5.42 -5.74
C THR A 45 5.73 4.76 -5.57
N ILE A 46 5.74 3.42 -5.57
CA ILE A 46 6.97 2.62 -5.56
C ILE A 46 7.06 1.73 -6.79
N SER A 47 8.30 1.50 -7.23
CA SER A 47 8.62 0.56 -8.31
C SER A 47 9.14 -0.75 -7.71
N LEU A 48 8.41 -1.83 -7.95
CA LEU A 48 8.71 -3.15 -7.44
C LEU A 48 9.35 -4.02 -8.52
N THR A 49 10.40 -4.75 -8.18
CA THR A 49 11.06 -5.71 -9.06
C THR A 49 10.38 -7.07 -8.92
N ALA A 50 10.06 -7.71 -10.03
CA ALA A 50 9.52 -9.07 -10.03
C ALA A 50 10.52 -10.07 -9.41
N GLY A 51 9.99 -11.01 -8.62
CA GLY A 51 10.75 -12.02 -7.89
C GLY A 51 11.20 -11.63 -6.47
N SER A 52 10.78 -10.46 -5.97
CA SER A 52 11.14 -9.96 -4.64
C SER A 52 9.92 -9.83 -3.71
N SER A 53 10.18 -9.83 -2.40
CA SER A 53 9.21 -9.46 -1.37
C SER A 53 9.50 -8.05 -0.87
N TYR A 54 8.45 -7.30 -0.57
CA TYR A 54 8.52 -5.93 -0.13
C TYR A 54 7.68 -5.74 1.11
N ASP A 55 8.24 -5.17 2.17
CA ASP A 55 7.44 -4.58 3.25
C ASP A 55 7.38 -3.07 3.02
N VAL A 56 6.18 -2.51 3.04
CA VAL A 56 6.02 -1.06 3.10
C VAL A 56 5.55 -0.73 4.51
N ILE A 57 6.33 0.09 5.19
CA ILE A 57 6.09 0.53 6.56
C ILE A 57 5.75 2.01 6.54
N TRP A 58 4.66 2.39 7.19
CA TRP A 58 4.32 3.78 7.49
C TRP A 58 4.47 4.01 8.98
N GLN A 59 4.88 5.21 9.36
CA GLN A 59 4.70 5.72 10.71
C GLN A 59 3.62 6.79 10.63
N ALA A 60 2.54 6.61 11.38
CA ALA A 60 1.59 7.68 11.63
C ALA A 60 1.78 8.13 13.08
N SER A 61 2.03 9.42 13.28
CA SER A 61 2.18 9.95 14.63
C SER A 61 1.47 11.29 14.79
N ASP A 62 0.86 11.45 15.94
CA ASP A 62 0.23 12.67 16.37
C ASP A 62 1.29 13.67 16.87
N LEU A 63 1.18 14.92 16.44
CA LEU A 63 2.01 16.03 16.92
C LEU A 63 1.60 16.50 18.31
N ASN A 64 0.36 16.22 18.73
CA ASN A 64 -0.10 16.56 20.06
C ASN A 64 0.46 15.56 21.08
N THR A 65 0.90 16.09 22.22
CA THR A 65 1.37 15.29 23.36
C THR A 65 0.23 14.86 24.28
N SER A 66 -1.03 15.11 23.88
CA SER A 66 -2.18 14.72 24.67
C SER A 66 -2.33 13.20 24.64
N PRO A 67 -2.52 12.55 25.80
CA PRO A 67 -2.67 11.09 25.88
C PRO A 67 -4.01 10.58 25.34
N THR A 68 -4.90 11.48 24.90
CA THR A 68 -6.20 11.14 24.31
C THR A 68 -6.21 11.23 22.80
N ASP A 69 -5.15 11.79 22.21
CA ASP A 69 -5.12 12.05 20.80
C ASP A 69 -4.55 10.83 20.09
N VAL A 70 -5.12 10.57 18.92
CA VAL A 70 -4.97 9.30 18.22
C VAL A 70 -4.33 9.62 16.90
N ALA A 71 -3.15 9.04 16.65
CA ALA A 71 -2.73 8.99 15.27
C ALA A 71 -3.69 8.06 14.52
N GLY A 72 -3.74 8.21 13.21
CA GLY A 72 -4.50 7.27 12.42
C GLY A 72 -4.23 7.42 10.96
N PHE A 73 -4.36 6.30 10.27
CA PHE A 73 -3.87 6.11 8.92
C PHE A 73 -4.97 5.47 8.09
N LEU A 74 -5.30 6.10 6.98
CA LEU A 74 -6.22 5.58 5.98
C LEU A 74 -5.47 5.49 4.67
N ALA A 75 -5.47 4.34 4.05
CA ALA A 75 -4.89 4.17 2.73
C ALA A 75 -5.73 3.26 1.87
N SER A 76 -5.84 3.63 0.61
CA SER A 76 -6.26 2.76 -0.47
C SER A 76 -5.05 2.47 -1.36
N ILE A 77 -5.01 1.26 -1.89
CA ILE A 77 -3.94 0.84 -2.79
C ILE A 77 -4.57 0.73 -4.16
N SER A 78 -4.23 1.67 -5.03
CA SER A 78 -4.84 1.85 -6.36
C SER A 78 -4.65 0.64 -7.29
N SER A 79 -3.64 -0.19 -7.02
CA SER A 79 -3.43 -1.44 -7.71
C SER A 79 -3.85 -2.59 -6.80
N ALA A 80 -4.76 -3.42 -7.29
CA ALA A 80 -4.86 -4.79 -6.82
C ALA A 80 -3.45 -5.41 -6.73
N ASP A 81 -3.21 -6.24 -5.73
CA ASP A 81 -1.93 -6.93 -5.54
C ASP A 81 -1.39 -7.36 -6.92
N PRO A 82 -0.21 -6.86 -7.35
CA PRO A 82 0.30 -7.09 -8.70
C PRO A 82 0.51 -8.59 -8.99
N ILE A 83 0.44 -9.44 -7.96
CA ILE A 83 0.32 -10.89 -8.06
C ILE A 83 -1.12 -11.37 -8.20
N SER A 84 -1.95 -11.15 -7.18
CA SER A 84 -3.20 -11.90 -7.02
C SER A 84 -4.41 -11.22 -7.62
N GLY A 85 -4.30 -9.93 -7.97
CA GLY A 85 -5.47 -9.14 -8.37
C GLY A 85 -6.44 -8.89 -7.20
N ASN A 86 -6.06 -9.23 -5.96
CA ASN A 86 -6.87 -8.92 -4.79
C ASN A 86 -6.58 -7.50 -4.29
N LEU A 87 -7.64 -6.78 -3.92
CA LEU A 87 -7.52 -5.56 -3.15
C LEU A 87 -6.95 -5.90 -1.77
N LEU A 88 -5.85 -5.25 -1.40
CA LEU A 88 -5.35 -5.29 -0.04
C LEU A 88 -6.36 -4.53 0.84
N SER A 89 -6.88 -5.21 1.86
CA SER A 89 -7.80 -4.64 2.86
C SER A 89 -7.08 -4.59 4.21
N SER A 90 -7.58 -3.81 5.18
CA SER A 90 -6.86 -3.59 6.45
C SER A 90 -6.50 -4.89 7.19
N VAL A 91 -7.24 -5.98 6.96
CA VAL A 91 -6.98 -7.29 7.56
C VAL A 91 -5.65 -7.93 7.14
N SER A 92 -5.05 -7.50 6.03
CA SER A 92 -3.72 -7.97 5.60
C SER A 92 -2.57 -7.16 6.21
N TRP A 93 -2.88 -6.15 7.02
CA TRP A 93 -1.92 -5.21 7.55
C TRP A 93 -1.56 -5.60 8.99
N SER A 94 -0.37 -5.18 9.39
CA SER A 94 0.12 -5.35 10.75
C SER A 94 0.55 -4.02 11.35
N VAL A 95 0.49 -3.91 12.67
CA VAL A 95 0.84 -2.69 13.40
C VAL A 95 1.75 -2.98 14.58
N THR A 96 2.52 -1.97 14.99
CA THR A 96 3.27 -1.95 16.25
C THR A 96 3.43 -0.50 16.73
N THR A 97 3.47 -0.29 18.04
CA THR A 97 3.72 1.04 18.64
C THR A 97 5.16 1.20 19.13
N ASP A 98 5.95 0.13 19.03
CA ASP A 98 7.36 0.11 19.42
C ASP A 98 8.18 0.97 18.46
N THR A 99 8.93 1.93 19.02
CA THR A 99 9.81 2.82 18.26
C THR A 99 10.99 2.09 17.62
N THR A 100 11.27 0.87 18.05
CA THR A 100 12.24 -0.07 17.47
C THR A 100 11.56 -1.09 16.55
N TRP A 101 10.65 -0.60 15.69
CA TRP A 101 9.78 -1.40 14.82
C TRP A 101 10.50 -2.48 13.98
N GLN A 102 11.80 -2.30 13.70
CA GLN A 102 12.62 -3.27 12.95
C GLN A 102 12.76 -4.60 13.70
N THR A 103 12.75 -4.56 15.03
CA THR A 103 12.86 -5.73 15.92
C THR A 103 11.58 -6.00 16.71
N ALA A 104 10.59 -5.15 16.57
CA ALA A 104 9.35 -5.23 17.32
C ALA A 104 8.50 -6.43 16.92
N ALA A 105 7.65 -6.86 17.86
CA ALA A 105 6.54 -7.73 17.54
C ALA A 105 5.46 -6.93 16.79
N TRP A 106 4.99 -7.50 15.68
CA TRP A 106 3.91 -6.96 14.87
C TRP A 106 2.64 -7.74 15.16
N VAL A 107 1.52 -7.05 15.36
CA VAL A 107 0.20 -7.64 15.55
C VAL A 107 -0.71 -7.32 14.37
N SER A 108 -1.79 -8.07 14.19
CA SER A 108 -2.79 -7.74 13.16
C SER A 108 -3.41 -6.37 13.42
N ALA A 109 -3.57 -5.59 12.35
CA ALA A 109 -4.23 -4.30 12.45
C ALA A 109 -5.73 -4.45 12.74
N THR A 110 -6.30 -3.43 13.39
CA THR A 110 -7.74 -3.34 13.66
C THR A 110 -8.37 -2.29 12.75
N SER A 111 -9.42 -2.67 12.02
CA SER A 111 -10.27 -1.74 11.26
C SER A 111 -11.08 -0.87 12.22
N SER A 112 -11.02 0.45 12.02
CA SER A 112 -11.72 1.43 12.85
C SER A 112 -12.78 2.22 12.09
N GLY A 113 -13.25 1.71 10.94
CA GLY A 113 -14.25 2.36 10.09
C GLY A 113 -13.77 2.49 8.66
N LYS A 114 -14.69 2.75 7.74
CA LYS A 114 -14.42 2.89 6.32
C LYS A 114 -14.43 4.36 5.89
N ASN A 115 -13.88 4.64 4.71
CA ASN A 115 -13.97 5.93 4.05
C ASN A 115 -15.34 6.15 3.36
N ASP A 116 -16.43 5.77 4.02
CA ASP A 116 -17.80 5.79 3.49
C ASP A 116 -18.77 6.55 4.42
N GLY A 117 -18.24 7.42 5.27
CA GLY A 117 -19.01 8.16 6.28
C GLY A 117 -19.44 7.33 7.50
N SER A 118 -19.04 6.06 7.59
CA SER A 118 -19.17 5.28 8.82
C SER A 118 -18.35 5.86 9.97
N ALA A 119 -18.67 5.45 11.21
CA ALA A 119 -17.95 5.93 12.38
C ALA A 119 -16.46 5.59 12.31
N HIS A 120 -15.62 6.63 12.43
CA HIS A 120 -14.16 6.55 12.44
C HIS A 120 -13.60 7.24 13.70
N PRO A 121 -12.31 7.06 14.06
CA PRO A 121 -11.76 7.47 15.36
C PRO A 121 -11.97 8.94 15.74
N TRP A 122 -11.97 9.85 14.77
CA TRP A 122 -12.10 11.29 15.02
C TRP A 122 -13.53 11.83 15.01
N GLY A 123 -14.57 11.01 14.82
CA GLY A 123 -15.94 11.43 15.14
C GLY A 123 -16.60 12.45 14.20
N GLY A 124 -16.59 12.20 12.88
CA GLY A 124 -17.52 12.87 11.96
C GLY A 124 -17.13 14.28 11.53
N HIS A 125 -15.85 14.64 11.56
CA HIS A 125 -15.39 15.83 10.86
C HIS A 125 -15.63 15.65 9.36
N ILE A 126 -16.31 16.63 8.76
CA ILE A 126 -16.93 16.56 7.43
C ILE A 126 -15.97 17.12 6.38
N HIS A 127 -15.76 16.41 5.26
CA HIS A 127 -14.80 16.84 4.22
C HIS A 127 -15.39 16.95 2.82
N VAL A 128 -15.95 15.88 2.25
CA VAL A 128 -16.77 15.97 1.04
C VAL A 128 -18.07 15.23 1.29
N GLN A 129 -19.19 15.89 1.05
CA GLN A 129 -20.50 15.30 1.17
C GLN A 129 -20.98 14.89 -0.23
N ASP A 130 -21.24 13.60 -0.45
CA ASP A 130 -21.91 13.20 -1.70
C ASP A 130 -23.36 13.71 -1.74
N ALA A 131 -24.05 13.45 -2.85
CA ALA A 131 -25.45 13.83 -3.02
C ALA A 131 -26.41 13.20 -1.99
N THR A 132 -25.98 12.17 -1.25
CA THR A 132 -26.75 11.47 -0.22
C THR A 132 -26.51 12.00 1.17
N GLY A 133 -25.53 12.88 1.35
CA GLY A 133 -25.15 13.38 2.66
C GLY A 133 -23.95 12.67 3.29
N THR A 134 -23.35 11.69 2.60
CA THR A 134 -22.28 10.83 3.12
C THR A 134 -20.93 11.53 3.03
N THR A 135 -20.15 11.48 4.11
CA THR A 135 -18.87 12.20 4.22
C THR A 135 -17.67 11.28 4.03
N TYR A 136 -16.78 11.60 3.09
CA TYR A 136 -15.58 10.80 2.82
C TYR A 136 -14.42 11.66 2.33
N ILE A 137 -13.23 11.06 2.23
CA ILE A 137 -12.02 11.66 1.66
C ILE A 137 -12.00 11.39 0.16
N ASP A 138 -12.12 12.45 -0.63
CA ASP A 138 -12.14 12.35 -2.08
C ASP A 138 -10.82 11.80 -2.63
N GLY A 139 -10.93 10.93 -3.63
CA GLY A 139 -9.80 10.24 -4.26
C GLY A 139 -9.19 9.09 -3.45
N ILE A 140 -9.70 8.76 -2.26
CA ILE A 140 -9.41 7.49 -1.57
C ILE A 140 -10.64 6.58 -1.73
N ASP A 141 -10.42 5.29 -2.00
CA ASP A 141 -11.51 4.31 -2.14
C ASP A 141 -12.42 4.33 -0.90
N GLN A 142 -13.75 4.34 -1.08
CA GLN A 142 -14.70 4.35 0.03
C GLN A 142 -14.67 3.05 0.85
N ALA A 143 -14.22 1.95 0.26
CA ALA A 143 -14.01 0.68 0.95
C ALA A 143 -12.69 0.65 1.76
N ALA A 144 -11.81 1.66 1.62
CA ALA A 144 -10.61 1.76 2.43
C ALA A 144 -10.96 1.92 3.90
N GLU A 145 -10.15 1.32 4.76
CA GLU A 145 -10.40 1.25 6.19
C GLU A 145 -9.35 2.04 6.96
N TRP A 146 -9.78 2.70 8.03
CA TRP A 146 -8.89 3.29 9.01
C TRP A 146 -8.18 2.16 9.77
N ILE A 147 -6.85 2.17 9.70
CA ILE A 147 -6.00 1.10 10.22
C ILE A 147 -5.36 1.59 11.52
N TRP A 148 -5.52 0.83 12.60
CA TRP A 148 -4.94 1.16 13.91
C TRP A 148 -4.57 -0.07 14.75
N THR A 149 -4.06 0.17 15.95
CA THR A 149 -3.99 -0.82 17.04
C THR A 149 -5.38 -1.07 17.64
N SER A 150 -5.49 -2.10 18.49
CA SER A 150 -6.70 -2.32 19.29
C SER A 150 -6.92 -1.25 20.36
N ASP A 151 -5.89 -0.49 20.74
CA ASP A 151 -5.94 0.58 21.74
C ASP A 151 -5.92 1.97 21.09
N ARG A 152 -6.98 2.23 20.32
CA ARG A 152 -7.16 3.47 19.55
C ARG A 152 -7.43 4.73 20.38
N LYS A 153 -6.98 4.80 21.64
CA LYS A 153 -7.24 5.94 22.52
C LYS A 153 -6.00 6.56 23.16
N SER A 154 -4.88 5.84 23.16
CA SER A 154 -3.66 6.28 23.84
C SER A 154 -2.39 6.15 23.00
N ASP A 155 -2.47 5.49 21.85
CA ASP A 155 -1.34 5.38 20.95
C ASP A 155 -1.26 6.64 20.08
N ASN A 156 -0.26 7.48 20.34
CA ASN A 156 0.00 8.68 19.55
C ASN A 156 1.05 8.43 18.44
N ASN A 157 1.57 7.21 18.35
CA ASN A 157 2.54 6.81 17.36
C ASN A 157 2.35 5.33 17.04
N VAL A 158 2.13 5.03 15.76
CA VAL A 158 2.04 3.65 15.29
C VAL A 158 2.91 3.48 14.05
N PHE A 159 3.48 2.30 13.93
CA PHE A 159 4.04 1.80 12.69
C PHE A 159 3.06 0.80 12.09
N ILE A 160 2.78 0.97 10.82
CA ILE A 160 1.86 0.16 10.04
C ILE A 160 2.67 -0.52 8.95
N LYS A 161 2.49 -1.82 8.73
CA LYS A 161 3.20 -2.59 7.72
C LYS A 161 2.24 -3.40 6.87
N THR A 162 2.47 -3.36 5.57
CA THR A 162 1.88 -4.29 4.61
C THR A 162 2.98 -4.93 3.78
N THR A 163 2.76 -6.18 3.39
CA THR A 163 3.75 -6.99 2.66
C THR A 163 3.23 -7.33 1.27
N PHE A 164 4.07 -7.12 0.28
CA PHE A 164 3.85 -7.49 -1.11
C PHE A 164 4.84 -8.58 -1.48
N ALA A 165 4.37 -9.66 -2.08
CA ALA A 165 5.23 -10.43 -2.95
C ALA A 165 5.06 -9.85 -4.37
N VAL A 166 6.11 -9.91 -5.20
CA VAL A 166 5.96 -9.72 -6.66
C VAL A 166 6.40 -10.99 -7.35
N ASN A 167 5.46 -11.70 -7.96
CA ASN A 167 5.77 -12.94 -8.64
C ASN A 167 6.62 -12.63 -9.86
N SER A 168 7.63 -13.45 -10.10
CA SER A 168 8.24 -13.51 -11.41
C SER A 168 7.18 -14.03 -12.37
N VAL A 169 6.63 -13.15 -13.21
CA VAL A 169 5.83 -13.60 -14.35
C VAL A 169 6.78 -14.43 -15.20
N PRO A 170 6.53 -15.75 -15.41
CA PRO A 170 7.37 -16.53 -16.28
C PRO A 170 7.35 -15.84 -17.63
N VAL A 171 8.52 -15.48 -18.16
CA VAL A 171 8.64 -14.96 -19.53
C VAL A 171 7.89 -15.96 -20.39
N PRO A 172 6.75 -15.58 -21.01
CA PRO A 172 5.80 -16.58 -21.44
C PRO A 172 6.48 -17.52 -22.42
N ALA A 173 6.05 -18.79 -22.42
CA ALA A 173 6.41 -19.74 -23.47
C ALA A 173 6.29 -19.13 -24.89
N ALA A 174 5.53 -18.04 -25.06
CA ALA A 174 5.57 -17.15 -26.21
C ALA A 174 6.96 -16.75 -26.71
N PHE A 175 7.97 -16.48 -25.86
CA PHE A 175 9.34 -16.22 -26.35
C PHE A 175 9.97 -17.47 -26.98
N TRP A 176 9.73 -18.64 -26.37
CA TRP A 176 10.16 -19.92 -26.92
C TRP A 176 9.36 -20.32 -28.18
N LEU A 177 8.06 -20.03 -28.23
CA LEU A 177 7.19 -20.24 -29.39
C LEU A 177 7.52 -19.28 -30.53
N LEU A 178 7.82 -18.02 -30.21
CA LEU A 178 8.28 -17.03 -31.19
C LEU A 178 9.64 -17.45 -31.74
N GLY A 179 10.57 -17.84 -30.88
CA GLY A 179 11.89 -18.33 -31.28
C GLY A 179 11.82 -19.59 -32.15
N SER A 180 11.06 -20.60 -31.71
CA SER A 180 10.88 -21.85 -32.48
C SER A 180 10.07 -21.64 -33.75
N GLY A 181 9.07 -20.75 -33.73
CA GLY A 181 8.31 -20.32 -34.90
C GLY A 181 9.18 -19.65 -35.96
N LEU A 182 10.10 -18.76 -35.54
CA LEU A 182 11.05 -18.10 -36.46
C LEU A 182 12.00 -19.11 -37.12
N VAL A 183 12.55 -20.04 -36.32
CA VAL A 183 13.42 -21.12 -36.82
C VAL A 183 12.66 -22.01 -37.81
N GLY A 184 11.41 -22.35 -37.50
CA GLY A 184 10.51 -23.07 -38.40
C GLY A 184 10.33 -22.35 -39.74
N LEU A 185 10.05 -21.05 -39.71
CA LEU A 185 9.87 -20.23 -40.92
C LEU A 185 11.12 -20.19 -41.81
N VAL A 186 12.31 -20.04 -41.21
CA VAL A 186 13.59 -20.06 -41.93
C VAL A 186 13.85 -21.43 -42.56
N GLY A 187 13.50 -22.51 -41.85
CA GLY A 187 13.58 -23.88 -42.37
C GLY A 187 12.70 -24.09 -43.60
N PHE A 188 11.45 -23.62 -43.58
CA PHE A 188 10.53 -23.68 -44.73
C PHE A 188 11.04 -22.89 -45.93
N ARG A 189 11.65 -21.72 -45.72
CA ARG A 189 12.20 -20.90 -46.81
C ARG A 189 13.35 -21.58 -47.56
N ARG A 190 14.20 -22.34 -46.87
CA ARG A 190 15.34 -23.05 -47.48
C ARG A 190 14.88 -24.19 -48.40
N LYS A 191 13.84 -24.94 -48.02
CA LYS A 191 13.31 -26.05 -48.85
C LYS A 191 12.76 -25.58 -50.20
N ARG A 192 12.18 -24.37 -50.28
CA ARG A 192 11.61 -23.83 -51.53
C ARG A 192 12.64 -23.41 -52.59
N LYS A 193 13.91 -23.23 -52.23
CA LYS A 193 14.96 -22.80 -53.17
C LYS A 193 15.70 -23.96 -53.85
N SER A 194 15.42 -25.20 -53.45
CA SER A 194 16.14 -26.40 -53.90
C SER A 194 15.28 -27.34 -54.75
N SER A 195 14.14 -26.86 -55.25
CA SER A 195 13.30 -27.46 -56.30
C SER A 195 13.17 -26.45 -57.43
#